data_AF-A0A7V9CMV2-F1
#
_entry.id   AF-A0A7V9CMV2-F1
#
_cell.length_a   1.000
_cell.length_b   1.000
_cell.length_c   1.000
_cell.angle_alpha   90.00
_cell.angle_beta   90.00
_cell.angle_gamma   90.00
#
_symmetry.space_group_name_H-M   'P 1'
#
loop_
_entity.id
_entity.type
_entity.pdbx_description
1 polymer ?
#
loop_
_entity_poly.entity_id
_entity_poly.type
_entity_poly.pdbx_seq_one_letter_code
_entity_poly.pdbx_strand_id
1 'polypeptide(L)'
;MQKAAVIVVGAGAAGLMAAIHAARVAGGRRVVALDGATRLGAKIRIAGGGRCNVTHHEVAADDFSGSTTPAIRRVLRAFDVQDTIAFFASGGVDLKREATGKLFPVTDRADDVLRVLVESATTSGAELVYPARVTAIARDADGFLVQTVIGPWRADTVVVATGGRSVPRTGSDGAGHGVVQALGVPLTPRIFPALVPVRLPDGHALRALSGL
;
A
#
# COMPACT_ATOMS: atom_id res chain seq x y z
N MET A 1 7.94 5.14 -25.91
CA MET A 1 8.12 4.24 -24.75
C MET A 1 8.91 4.99 -23.70
N GLN A 2 8.33 5.21 -22.51
CA GLN A 2 9.01 5.91 -21.41
C GLN A 2 9.99 4.96 -20.68
N LYS A 3 11.03 5.51 -20.03
CA LYS A 3 12.02 4.74 -19.27
C LYS A 3 12.18 5.29 -17.85
N ALA A 4 12.35 4.40 -16.88
CA ALA A 4 12.69 4.71 -15.49
C ALA A 4 13.58 3.59 -14.92
N ALA A 5 14.47 3.86 -13.97
CA ALA A 5 15.25 2.79 -13.34
C ALA A 5 14.38 1.89 -12.45
N VAL A 6 13.45 2.51 -11.71
CA VAL A 6 12.50 1.80 -10.85
C VAL A 6 11.07 2.24 -11.20
N ILE A 7 10.20 1.26 -11.42
CA ILE A 7 8.75 1.49 -11.50
C ILE A 7 8.08 0.84 -10.29
N VAL A 8 7.28 1.61 -9.55
CA VAL A 8 6.40 1.11 -8.50
C VAL A 8 4.97 1.05 -9.03
N VAL A 9 4.33 -0.12 -8.95
CA VAL A 9 2.98 -0.35 -9.47
C VAL A 9 1.96 -0.32 -8.34
N GLY A 10 1.16 0.73 -8.29
CA GLY A 10 0.25 1.09 -7.20
C GLY A 10 0.89 2.13 -6.28
N ALA A 11 0.18 3.24 -6.04
CA ALA A 11 0.57 4.34 -5.16
C ALA A 11 -0.39 4.43 -3.94
N GLY A 12 -0.63 3.28 -3.32
CA GLY A 12 -1.17 3.17 -1.96
C GLY A 12 -0.07 3.31 -0.91
N ALA A 13 -0.35 2.94 0.36
CA ALA A 13 0.61 3.09 1.46
C ALA A 13 1.98 2.45 1.17
N ALA A 14 1.98 1.15 0.81
CA ALA A 14 3.21 0.43 0.48
C ALA A 14 3.93 1.00 -0.75
N GLY A 15 3.17 1.41 -1.77
CA GLY A 15 3.71 1.96 -3.01
C GLY A 15 4.36 3.32 -2.83
N LEU A 16 3.71 4.22 -2.09
CA LEU A 16 4.26 5.54 -1.78
C LEU A 16 5.54 5.41 -0.95
N MET A 17 5.56 4.56 0.08
CA MET A 17 6.77 4.30 0.85
C MET A 17 7.89 3.67 0.00
N ALA A 18 7.57 2.68 -0.83
CA ALA A 18 8.55 2.09 -1.74
C ALA A 18 9.13 3.13 -2.70
N ALA A 19 8.31 4.03 -3.26
CA ALA A 19 8.75 5.10 -4.14
C ALA A 19 9.66 6.10 -3.40
N ILE A 20 9.29 6.51 -2.18
CA ILE A 20 10.10 7.40 -1.32
C ILE A 20 11.50 6.81 -1.12
N HIS A 21 11.57 5.57 -0.66
CA HIS A 21 12.86 4.94 -0.36
C HIS A 21 13.66 4.66 -1.63
N ALA A 22 13.02 4.19 -2.71
CA ALA A 22 13.68 3.97 -3.99
C ALA A 22 14.29 5.26 -4.53
N ALA A 23 13.57 6.38 -4.51
CA ALA A 23 14.07 7.66 -5.00
C ALA A 23 15.25 8.18 -4.18
N ARG A 24 15.21 8.06 -2.84
CA ARG A 24 16.31 8.43 -1.94
C ARG A 24 17.62 7.68 -2.24
N VAL A 25 17.54 6.42 -2.66
CA VAL A 25 18.73 5.59 -2.95
C VAL A 25 19.05 5.46 -4.45
N ALA A 26 18.22 6.03 -5.32
CA ALA A 26 18.38 5.88 -6.77
C ALA A 26 19.60 6.62 -7.32
N GLY A 27 20.18 7.56 -6.56
CA GLY A 27 21.35 8.34 -6.99
C GLY A 27 21.05 9.20 -8.22
N GLY A 28 19.87 9.83 -8.25
CA GLY A 28 19.41 10.64 -9.38
C GLY A 28 18.79 9.86 -10.55
N ARG A 29 18.79 8.52 -10.51
CA ARG A 29 18.06 7.71 -11.50
C ARG A 29 16.55 7.88 -11.32
N ARG A 30 15.82 7.94 -12.44
CA ARG A 30 14.38 8.19 -12.45
C ARG A 30 13.60 7.05 -11.75
N VAL A 31 12.75 7.42 -10.79
CA VAL A 31 11.82 6.53 -10.08
C VAL A 31 10.39 7.00 -10.33
N VAL A 32 9.52 6.08 -10.72
CA VAL A 32 8.14 6.40 -11.10
C VAL A 32 7.17 5.48 -10.38
N ALA A 33 6.17 6.04 -9.70
CA ALA A 33 5.02 5.29 -9.19
C ALA A 33 3.82 5.47 -10.12
N LEU A 34 3.30 4.36 -10.65
CA LEU A 34 2.14 4.31 -11.54
C LEU A 34 0.91 3.85 -10.77
N ASP A 35 -0.20 4.58 -10.85
CA ASP A 35 -1.47 4.17 -10.23
C ASP A 35 -2.65 4.33 -11.19
N GLY A 36 -3.57 3.35 -11.19
CA GLY A 36 -4.74 3.36 -12.06
C GLY A 36 -5.90 4.22 -11.59
N ALA A 37 -5.88 4.69 -10.34
CA ALA A 37 -6.92 5.54 -9.78
C ALA A 37 -6.80 6.99 -10.28
N THR A 38 -7.93 7.70 -10.33
CA THR A 38 -7.96 9.14 -10.62
C THR A 38 -7.52 9.99 -9.42
N ARG A 39 -7.52 9.40 -8.22
CA ARG A 39 -7.03 10.01 -6.98
C ARG A 39 -6.28 8.97 -6.17
N LEU A 40 -5.09 9.31 -5.70
CA LEU A 40 -4.25 8.41 -4.90
C LEU A 40 -4.81 8.17 -3.50
N GLY A 41 -4.42 7.06 -2.87
CA GLY A 41 -4.63 6.84 -1.44
C GLY A 41 -6.09 6.63 -0.99
N ALA A 42 -7.00 6.20 -1.87
CA ALA A 42 -8.40 5.99 -1.52
C ALA A 42 -8.60 5.06 -0.30
N LYS A 43 -7.80 4.01 -0.16
CA LYS A 43 -7.82 3.14 1.04
C LYS A 43 -7.32 3.83 2.30
N ILE A 44 -6.31 4.68 2.19
CA ILE A 44 -5.77 5.44 3.33
C ILE A 44 -6.88 6.36 3.85
N ARG A 45 -7.58 7.06 2.95
CA ARG A 45 -8.68 7.98 3.31
C ARG A 45 -9.83 7.33 4.08
N ILE A 46 -10.16 6.06 3.80
CA ILE A 46 -11.27 5.37 4.48
C ILE A 46 -10.82 4.55 5.70
N ALA A 47 -9.51 4.37 5.89
CA ALA A 47 -8.98 3.58 7.00
C ALA A 47 -9.32 4.22 8.35
N GLY A 48 -9.58 3.39 9.36
CA GLY A 48 -9.89 3.87 10.71
C GLY A 48 -11.13 4.78 10.79
N GLY A 49 -12.09 4.62 9.86
CA GLY A 49 -13.29 5.47 9.80
C GLY A 49 -13.01 6.89 9.31
N GLY A 50 -12.01 7.09 8.46
CA GLY A 50 -11.61 8.43 7.99
C GLY A 50 -10.46 9.06 8.75
N ARG A 51 -10.02 8.42 9.84
CA ARG A 51 -8.98 8.92 10.74
C ARG A 51 -7.60 8.39 10.42
N CYS A 52 -7.53 7.27 9.70
CA CYS A 52 -6.33 6.47 9.43
C CYS A 52 -5.64 5.97 10.72
N ASN A 53 -5.92 4.72 11.07
CA ASN A 53 -5.09 4.00 12.04
C ASN A 53 -3.73 3.73 11.38
N VAL A 54 -2.73 4.57 11.67
CA VAL A 54 -1.43 4.60 11.00
C VAL A 54 -0.59 3.37 11.37
N THR A 55 -0.52 3.06 12.65
CA THR A 55 0.24 1.93 13.21
C THR A 55 -0.28 1.56 14.60
N HIS A 56 0.38 0.64 15.29
CA HIS A 56 0.12 0.27 16.67
C HIS A 56 1.38 0.51 17.53
N HIS A 57 1.22 0.81 18.82
CA HIS A 57 2.35 1.13 19.70
C HIS A 57 3.32 -0.05 19.90
N GLU A 58 2.80 -1.27 19.75
CA GLU A 58 3.54 -2.53 19.78
C GLU A 58 3.18 -3.35 18.54
N VAL A 59 4.18 -3.76 17.77
CA VAL A 59 4.00 -4.55 16.55
C VAL A 59 4.95 -5.73 16.59
N ALA A 60 4.40 -6.93 16.72
CA ALA A 60 5.13 -8.18 16.76
C ALA A 60 4.98 -8.95 15.45
N ALA A 61 5.95 -9.82 15.15
CA ALA A 61 5.91 -10.64 13.94
C ALA A 61 4.71 -11.62 13.94
N ASP A 62 4.21 -12.00 15.11
CA ASP A 62 3.09 -12.93 15.27
C ASP A 62 1.72 -12.25 15.08
N ASP A 63 1.67 -10.92 14.97
CA ASP A 63 0.45 -10.17 14.62
C ASP A 63 0.06 -10.32 13.14
N PHE A 64 0.93 -10.91 12.32
CA PHE A 64 0.78 -10.99 10.87
C PHE A 64 0.61 -12.42 10.38
N SER A 65 -0.08 -12.53 9.25
CA SER A 65 -0.24 -13.78 8.49
C SER A 65 0.27 -13.59 7.06
N GLY A 66 0.62 -14.69 6.39
CA GLY A 66 0.95 -14.69 4.96
C GLY A 66 2.44 -14.81 4.62
N SER A 67 3.32 -14.93 5.62
CA SER A 67 4.73 -15.32 5.45
C SER A 67 5.24 -15.98 6.74
N THR A 68 6.52 -16.35 6.79
CA THR A 68 7.13 -16.93 7.99
C THR A 68 7.46 -15.83 9.02
N THR A 69 7.36 -16.15 10.32
CA THR A 69 7.71 -15.21 11.40
C THR A 69 9.11 -14.59 11.24
N PRO A 70 10.17 -15.34 10.85
CA PRO A 70 11.49 -14.73 10.61
C PRO A 70 11.51 -13.73 9.46
N ALA A 71 10.77 -13.98 8.37
CA ALA A 71 10.68 -13.08 7.24
C ALA A 71 9.96 -11.78 7.61
N ILE A 72 8.82 -11.88 8.31
CA ILE A 72 8.08 -10.72 8.82
C ILE A 72 8.94 -9.92 9.80
N ARG A 73 9.61 -10.60 10.74
CA ARG A 73 10.51 -9.95 11.71
C ARG A 73 11.63 -9.17 11.02
N ARG A 74 12.19 -9.68 9.92
CA ARG A 74 13.21 -8.97 9.14
C ARG A 74 12.65 -7.68 8.53
N VAL A 75 11.43 -7.72 7.99
CA VAL A 75 10.76 -6.53 7.44
C VAL A 75 10.48 -5.50 8.52
N LEU A 76 9.89 -5.92 9.65
CA LEU A 76 9.55 -5.02 10.76
C LEU A 76 10.78 -4.35 11.41
N ARG A 77 11.95 -5.01 11.37
CA ARG A 77 13.21 -4.42 11.87
C ARG A 77 13.82 -3.38 10.94
N ALA A 78 13.44 -3.38 9.66
CA ALA A 78 14.00 -2.44 8.69
C ALA A 78 13.31 -1.07 8.74
N PHE A 79 12.10 -1.01 9.30
CA PHE A 79 11.33 0.20 9.52
C PHE A 79 10.30 -0.08 10.60
N ASP A 80 10.59 0.35 11.83
CA ASP A 80 9.79 -0.01 13.01
C ASP A 80 8.71 1.03 13.36
N VAL A 81 8.09 0.87 14.54
CA VAL A 81 7.05 1.78 15.03
C VAL A 81 7.61 3.18 15.29
N GLN A 82 8.82 3.29 15.84
CA GLN A 82 9.46 4.58 16.11
C GLN A 82 9.85 5.27 14.80
N ASP A 83 10.38 4.53 13.83
CA ASP A 83 10.64 5.04 12.48
C ASP A 83 9.35 5.57 11.83
N THR A 84 8.24 4.85 12.01
CA THR A 84 6.93 5.27 11.51
C THR A 84 6.46 6.58 12.15
N ILE A 85 6.56 6.70 13.48
CA ILE A 85 6.20 7.91 14.21
C ILE A 85 7.09 9.08 13.77
N ALA A 86 8.40 8.88 13.71
CA ALA A 86 9.37 9.89 13.29
C ALA A 86 9.14 10.35 11.84
N PHE A 87 8.80 9.42 10.94
CA PHE A 87 8.48 9.75 9.55
C PHE A 87 7.28 10.71 9.46
N PHE A 88 6.18 10.42 10.15
CA PHE A 88 5.01 11.30 10.12
C PHE A 88 5.24 12.62 10.85
N ALA A 89 5.94 12.60 11.99
CA ALA A 89 6.34 13.81 12.72
C ALA A 89 7.20 14.74 11.84
N SER A 90 8.13 14.18 11.03
CA SER A 90 8.94 14.96 10.09
C SER A 90 8.12 15.65 8.98
N GLY A 91 6.93 15.13 8.68
CA GLY A 91 5.94 15.72 7.76
C GLY A 91 4.90 16.62 8.44
N GLY A 92 5.09 16.93 9.72
CA GLY A 92 4.19 17.76 10.53
C GLY A 92 2.91 17.06 10.96
N VAL A 93 2.91 15.72 11.07
CA VAL A 93 1.76 14.94 11.54
C VAL A 93 2.16 14.17 12.80
N ASP A 94 1.78 14.71 13.94
CA ASP A 94 1.92 14.03 15.23
C ASP A 94 0.86 12.93 15.37
N LEU A 95 1.25 11.82 16.00
CA LEU A 95 0.38 10.69 16.26
C LEU A 95 0.01 10.61 17.75
N LYS A 96 -1.28 10.41 18.03
CA LYS A 96 -1.79 10.10 19.37
C LYS A 96 -2.07 8.60 19.50
N ARG A 97 -1.69 8.04 20.65
CA ARG A 97 -2.05 6.68 21.05
C ARG A 97 -3.41 6.70 21.74
N GLU A 98 -4.31 5.82 21.32
CA GLU A 98 -5.57 5.55 22.02
C GLU A 98 -5.40 4.42 23.06
N ALA A 99 -6.40 4.25 23.94
CA ALA A 99 -6.42 3.18 24.95
C ALA A 99 -6.25 1.77 24.36
N THR A 100 -6.71 1.57 23.12
CA THR A 100 -6.55 0.31 22.39
C THR A 100 -5.13 0.04 21.89
N GLY A 101 -4.21 0.99 22.06
CA GLY A 101 -2.83 0.90 21.58
C GLY A 101 -2.63 1.35 20.12
N LYS A 102 -3.70 1.68 19.40
CA LYS A 102 -3.69 2.21 18.03
C LYS A 102 -3.17 3.64 17.98
N LEU A 103 -2.47 3.99 16.90
CA LEU A 103 -1.96 5.33 16.66
C LEU A 103 -2.72 6.00 15.50
N PHE A 104 -3.28 7.16 15.76
CA PHE A 104 -3.98 8.01 14.81
C PHE A 104 -3.29 9.37 14.72
N PRO A 105 -3.41 10.11 13.61
CA PRO A 105 -3.04 11.53 13.60
C PRO A 105 -3.80 12.26 14.70
N VAL A 106 -3.15 13.21 15.39
CA VAL A 106 -3.79 14.01 16.45
C VAL A 106 -5.08 14.67 15.95
N THR A 107 -5.09 15.08 14.68
CA THR A 107 -6.20 15.71 13.97
C THR A 107 -7.37 14.78 13.64
N ASP A 108 -7.21 13.46 13.78
CA ASP A 108 -8.16 12.44 13.32
C ASP A 108 -8.49 12.52 11.81
N ARG A 109 -7.57 13.03 10.98
CA ARG A 109 -7.77 13.15 9.53
C ARG A 109 -6.81 12.28 8.74
N ALA A 110 -7.35 11.28 8.04
CA ALA A 110 -6.58 10.43 7.11
C ALA A 110 -5.94 11.21 5.95
N ASP A 111 -6.52 12.36 5.59
CA ASP A 111 -5.95 13.22 4.56
C ASP A 111 -4.58 13.78 4.96
N ASP A 112 -4.32 14.01 6.25
CA ASP A 112 -3.02 14.51 6.72
C ASP A 112 -1.93 13.45 6.54
N VAL A 113 -2.27 12.19 6.83
CA VAL A 113 -1.40 11.02 6.61
C VAL A 113 -1.10 10.85 5.12
N LEU A 114 -2.12 10.93 4.28
CA LEU A 114 -1.94 10.82 2.82
C LEU A 114 -1.10 11.96 2.26
N ARG A 115 -1.34 13.20 2.73
CA ARG A 115 -0.56 14.37 2.34
C ARG A 115 0.94 14.12 2.59
N VAL A 116 1.31 13.71 3.80
CA VAL A 116 2.71 13.44 4.14
C VAL A 116 3.34 12.39 3.21
N LEU A 117 2.62 11.31 2.90
CA LEU A 117 3.13 10.28 1.98
C LEU A 117 3.34 10.80 0.55
N VAL A 118 2.39 11.57 0.01
CA VAL A 118 2.46 12.11 -1.36
C VAL A 118 3.53 13.19 -1.47
N GLU A 119 3.60 14.10 -0.50
CA GLU A 119 4.61 15.15 -0.44
C GLU A 119 6.01 14.52 -0.28
N SER A 120 6.17 13.57 0.65
CA SER A 120 7.45 12.88 0.84
C SER A 120 7.90 12.14 -0.42
N ALA A 121 6.98 11.52 -1.17
CA ALA A 121 7.31 10.87 -2.43
C ALA A 121 7.82 11.89 -3.44
N THR A 122 7.10 13.00 -3.61
CA THR A 122 7.47 14.06 -4.56
C THR A 122 8.81 14.70 -4.18
N THR A 123 8.99 15.08 -2.91
CA THR A 123 10.22 15.71 -2.39
C THR A 123 11.41 14.76 -2.43
N SER A 124 11.20 13.43 -2.35
CA SER A 124 12.28 12.46 -2.53
C SER A 124 12.77 12.33 -3.98
N GLY A 125 12.05 12.93 -4.94
CA GLY A 125 12.34 12.82 -6.37
C GLY A 125 11.57 11.71 -7.09
N ALA A 126 10.61 11.04 -6.42
CA ALA A 126 9.73 10.09 -7.09
C ALA A 126 8.66 10.83 -7.92
N GLU A 127 8.48 10.40 -9.16
CA GLU A 127 7.42 10.90 -10.04
C GLU A 127 6.15 10.07 -9.82
N LEU A 128 5.01 10.73 -9.56
CA LEU A 128 3.72 10.08 -9.40
C LEU A 128 2.90 10.27 -10.69
N VAL A 129 2.60 9.19 -11.40
CA VAL A 129 1.84 9.23 -12.65
C VAL A 129 0.51 8.48 -12.48
N TYR A 130 -0.58 9.24 -12.55
CA TYR A 130 -1.95 8.72 -12.42
C TYR A 130 -2.93 9.64 -13.16
N PRO A 131 -4.00 9.13 -13.79
CA PRO A 131 -4.33 7.70 -13.91
C PRO A 131 -3.47 6.99 -14.98
N ALA A 132 -2.80 5.91 -14.58
CA ALA A 132 -1.89 5.10 -15.38
C ALA A 132 -1.97 3.63 -14.96
N ARG A 133 -3.12 2.99 -15.20
CA ARG A 133 -3.33 1.58 -14.85
C ARG A 133 -2.35 0.69 -15.60
N VAL A 134 -1.55 -0.07 -14.85
CA VAL A 134 -0.72 -1.16 -15.37
C VAL A 134 -1.61 -2.36 -15.70
N THR A 135 -1.46 -2.90 -16.90
CA THR A 135 -2.26 -4.02 -17.41
C THR A 135 -1.46 -5.31 -17.55
N ALA A 136 -0.15 -5.21 -17.78
CA ALA A 136 0.76 -6.35 -17.87
C ALA A 136 2.20 -5.94 -17.52
N ILE A 137 2.98 -6.91 -17.05
CA ILE A 137 4.42 -6.78 -16.88
C ILE A 137 5.04 -8.02 -17.51
N ALA A 138 6.06 -7.81 -18.34
CA ALA A 138 6.87 -8.88 -18.91
C ALA A 138 8.35 -8.61 -18.59
N ARG A 139 9.14 -9.67 -18.49
CA ARG A 139 10.61 -9.59 -18.34
C ARG A 139 11.28 -10.03 -19.62
N ASP A 140 12.27 -9.28 -20.08
CA ASP A 140 13.12 -9.62 -21.21
C ASP A 140 14.61 -9.39 -20.88
N ALA A 141 15.47 -9.43 -21.90
CA ALA A 141 16.92 -9.29 -21.74
C ALA A 141 17.34 -7.92 -21.17
N ASP A 142 16.53 -6.88 -21.38
CA ASP A 142 16.83 -5.48 -21.03
C ASP A 142 16.04 -5.01 -19.79
N GLY A 143 15.55 -5.94 -18.97
CA GLY A 143 14.77 -5.65 -17.76
C GLY A 143 13.28 -5.97 -17.88
N PHE A 144 12.43 -5.01 -17.53
CA PHE A 144 10.97 -5.17 -17.51
C PHE A 144 10.26 -4.23 -18.50
N LEU A 145 9.30 -4.78 -19.23
CA LEU A 145 8.33 -4.06 -20.03
C LEU A 145 7.01 -3.98 -19.26
N VAL A 146 6.60 -2.76 -18.90
CA VAL A 146 5.38 -2.47 -18.14
C VAL A 146 4.35 -1.85 -19.08
N GLN A 147 3.27 -2.57 -19.35
CA GLN A 147 2.16 -2.09 -20.18
C GLN A 147 1.17 -1.30 -19.33
N THR A 148 0.75 -0.14 -19.83
CA THR A 148 -0.23 0.72 -19.16
C THR A 148 -1.27 1.24 -20.15
N VAL A 149 -2.38 1.76 -19.63
CA VAL A 149 -3.41 2.44 -20.44
C VAL A 149 -2.91 3.72 -21.13
N ILE A 150 -1.79 4.28 -20.69
CA ILE A 150 -1.16 5.49 -21.29
C ILE A 150 0.08 5.14 -22.14
N GLY A 151 0.26 3.85 -22.48
CA GLY A 151 1.38 3.36 -23.28
C GLY A 151 2.46 2.62 -22.48
N PRO A 152 3.47 2.08 -23.17
CA PRO A 152 4.47 1.21 -22.56
C PRO A 152 5.60 1.98 -21.87
N TRP A 153 6.08 1.38 -20.78
CA TRP A 153 7.23 1.81 -19.99
C TRP A 153 8.27 0.70 -19.91
N ARG A 154 9.55 1.07 -19.80
CA ARG A 154 10.64 0.14 -19.51
C ARG A 154 11.30 0.49 -18.18
N ALA A 155 11.65 -0.54 -17.39
CA ALA A 155 12.41 -0.37 -16.17
C ALA A 155 13.39 -1.51 -15.85
N ASP A 156 14.44 -1.19 -15.10
CA ASP A 156 15.41 -2.17 -14.61
C ASP A 156 14.80 -2.98 -13.44
N THR A 157 14.02 -2.30 -12.61
CA THR A 157 13.38 -2.87 -11.42
C THR A 157 11.90 -2.50 -11.38
N VAL A 158 11.06 -3.47 -10.99
CA VAL A 158 9.63 -3.23 -10.75
C VAL A 158 9.25 -3.68 -9.34
N VAL A 159 8.57 -2.80 -8.60
CA VAL A 159 7.97 -3.09 -7.30
C VAL A 159 6.46 -3.17 -7.48
N VAL A 160 5.84 -4.31 -7.15
CA VAL A 160 4.38 -4.47 -7.27
C VAL A 160 3.71 -4.24 -5.91
N ALA A 161 2.92 -3.17 -5.80
CA ALA A 161 2.26 -2.68 -4.59
C ALA A 161 0.76 -2.40 -4.82
N THR A 162 0.08 -3.24 -5.60
CA THR A 162 -1.32 -3.06 -6.05
C THR A 162 -2.38 -3.31 -4.97
N GLY A 163 -1.97 -3.81 -3.80
CA GLY A 163 -2.89 -4.26 -2.75
C GLY A 163 -3.61 -5.56 -3.11
N GLY A 164 -4.58 -5.93 -2.26
CA GLY A 164 -5.38 -7.16 -2.40
C GLY A 164 -6.70 -6.97 -3.16
N ARG A 165 -7.76 -7.63 -2.66
CA ARG A 165 -9.12 -7.63 -3.26
C ARG A 165 -10.19 -6.94 -2.40
N SER A 166 -9.82 -6.39 -1.24
CA SER A 166 -10.78 -5.73 -0.35
C SER A 166 -11.11 -4.33 -0.86
N VAL A 167 -12.38 -3.94 -0.73
CA VAL A 167 -12.91 -2.63 -1.16
C VAL A 167 -12.52 -2.25 -2.61
N PRO A 168 -12.93 -3.01 -3.64
CA PRO A 168 -12.46 -2.84 -5.03
C PRO A 168 -12.59 -1.42 -5.59
N ARG A 169 -13.60 -0.66 -5.15
CA ARG A 169 -13.79 0.76 -5.52
C ARG A 169 -12.61 1.67 -5.18
N THR A 170 -11.70 1.23 -4.32
CA THR A 170 -10.47 1.94 -3.96
C THR A 170 -9.28 1.63 -4.87
N GLY A 171 -9.45 0.76 -5.87
CA GLY A 171 -8.41 0.31 -6.79
C GLY A 171 -7.79 -1.05 -6.46
N SER A 172 -7.96 -1.56 -5.23
CA SER A 172 -7.57 -2.94 -4.86
C SER A 172 -8.60 -3.97 -5.33
N ASP A 173 -8.66 -4.16 -6.63
CA ASP A 173 -9.57 -5.07 -7.34
C ASP A 173 -8.99 -6.48 -7.55
N GLY A 174 -7.72 -6.69 -7.19
CA GLY A 174 -7.00 -7.95 -7.36
C GLY A 174 -6.48 -8.22 -8.77
N ALA A 175 -6.55 -7.27 -9.70
CA ALA A 175 -5.95 -7.41 -11.03
C ALA A 175 -4.44 -7.63 -10.95
N GLY A 176 -3.77 -7.03 -9.95
CA GLY A 176 -2.35 -7.21 -9.71
C GLY A 176 -1.93 -8.66 -9.43
N HIS A 177 -2.84 -9.51 -8.94
CA HIS A 177 -2.57 -10.94 -8.77
C HIS A 177 -2.29 -11.63 -10.12
N GLY A 178 -3.08 -11.31 -11.14
CA GLY A 178 -2.88 -11.85 -12.49
C GLY A 178 -1.56 -11.36 -13.10
N VAL A 179 -1.21 -10.10 -12.85
CA VAL A 179 0.06 -9.52 -13.31
C VAL A 179 1.27 -10.26 -12.70
N VAL A 180 1.28 -10.53 -11.39
CA VAL A 180 2.39 -11.25 -10.76
C VAL A 180 2.43 -12.73 -11.14
N GLN A 181 1.27 -13.37 -11.33
CA GLN A 181 1.21 -14.75 -11.81
C GLN A 181 1.78 -14.90 -13.22
N ALA A 182 1.53 -13.93 -14.12
CA ALA A 182 2.09 -13.92 -15.46
C ALA A 182 3.63 -13.80 -15.46
N LEU A 183 4.22 -13.26 -14.39
CA LEU A 183 5.67 -13.24 -14.15
C LEU A 183 6.21 -14.55 -13.53
N GLY A 184 5.36 -15.56 -13.32
CA GLY A 184 5.73 -16.83 -12.71
C GLY A 184 5.82 -16.81 -11.18
N VAL A 185 5.35 -15.74 -10.52
CA VAL A 185 5.31 -15.68 -9.05
C VAL A 185 4.11 -16.47 -8.54
N PRO A 186 4.30 -17.51 -7.70
CA PRO A 186 3.19 -18.29 -7.17
C PRO A 186 2.38 -17.44 -6.18
N LEU A 187 1.06 -17.63 -6.20
CA LEU A 187 0.17 -17.11 -5.17
C LEU A 187 -0.07 -18.18 -4.10
N THR A 188 -0.52 -17.75 -2.92
CA THR A 188 -1.01 -18.69 -1.93
C THR A 188 -2.23 -19.46 -2.47
N PRO A 189 -2.44 -20.73 -2.07
CA PRO A 189 -3.55 -21.53 -2.57
C PRO A 189 -4.94 -20.97 -2.21
N ARG A 190 -5.01 -20.15 -1.15
CA ARG A 190 -6.26 -19.56 -0.64
C ARG A 190 -6.08 -18.07 -0.42
N ILE A 191 -6.96 -17.30 -1.05
CA ILE A 191 -7.15 -15.86 -0.85
C ILE A 191 -8.62 -15.67 -0.51
N PHE A 192 -8.91 -15.18 0.69
CA PHE A 192 -10.27 -15.07 1.23
C PHE A 192 -10.47 -13.75 1.99
N PRO A 193 -11.72 -13.30 2.19
CA PRO A 193 -12.00 -12.12 2.98
C PRO A 193 -11.59 -12.33 4.45
N ALA A 194 -10.81 -11.40 4.99
CA ALA A 194 -10.41 -11.35 6.41
C ALA A 194 -10.77 -9.99 7.01
N LEU A 195 -10.94 -9.93 8.33
CA LEU A 195 -11.42 -8.74 9.05
C LEU A 195 -12.78 -8.22 8.52
N VAL A 196 -13.68 -9.16 8.22
CA VAL A 196 -15.04 -8.87 7.71
C VAL A 196 -16.10 -9.21 8.76
N PRO A 197 -17.27 -8.54 8.75
CA PRO A 197 -18.39 -8.93 9.59
C PRO A 197 -18.85 -10.36 9.31
N VAL A 198 -19.25 -11.08 10.36
CA VAL A 198 -19.87 -12.40 10.25
C VAL A 198 -21.36 -12.23 9.99
N ARG A 199 -21.92 -12.97 9.02
CA ARG A 199 -23.35 -12.95 8.72
C ARG A 199 -24.08 -13.99 9.56
N LEU A 200 -25.20 -13.60 10.13
CA LEU A 200 -26.15 -14.52 10.76
C LEU A 200 -27.18 -15.00 9.75
N PRO A 201 -27.67 -16.25 9.87
CA PRO A 201 -28.80 -16.74 9.09
C PRO A 201 -30.06 -15.89 9.27
N ASP A 202 -30.98 -15.99 8.31
CA ASP A 202 -32.29 -15.38 8.46
C ASP A 202 -33.06 -16.00 9.64
N GLY A 203 -33.82 -15.18 10.37
CA GLY A 203 -34.53 -15.60 11.59
C GLY A 203 -33.67 -15.84 12.84
N HIS A 204 -32.35 -15.68 12.79
CA HIS A 204 -31.50 -15.88 13.96
C HIS A 204 -31.85 -14.90 15.10
N ALA A 205 -32.05 -15.40 16.32
CA ALA A 205 -32.55 -14.62 17.47
C ALA A 205 -31.73 -13.35 17.76
N LEU A 206 -30.40 -13.42 17.62
CA LEU A 206 -29.50 -12.26 17.79
C LEU A 206 -29.82 -11.07 16.85
N ARG A 207 -30.53 -11.27 15.73
CA ARG A 207 -30.94 -10.17 14.85
C ARG A 207 -31.96 -9.24 15.53
N ALA A 208 -32.68 -9.70 16.55
CA ALA A 208 -33.59 -8.88 17.36
C ALA A 208 -32.84 -7.91 18.30
N LEU A 209 -31.52 -8.05 18.44
CA LEU A 209 -30.68 -7.24 19.32
C LEU A 209 -29.89 -6.15 18.57
N SER A 210 -30.29 -5.78 17.36
CA SER A 210 -29.53 -4.81 16.55
C SER A 210 -29.44 -3.44 17.23
N GLY A 211 -28.22 -3.01 17.59
CA GLY A 211 -27.95 -1.68 18.18
C GLY A 211 -28.10 -1.60 19.70
N LEU A 212 -28.41 -2.71 20.36
CA LEU A 212 -28.37 -2.89 21.82
C LEU A 212 -26.99 -3.40 22.25
#